data_AF-A0AAD2HJB0-F1
#
_entry.id   AF-A0AAD2HJB0-F1
#
_cell.length_a   1.000
_cell.length_b   1.000
_cell.length_c   1.000
_cell.angle_alpha   90.00
_cell.angle_beta   90.00
_cell.angle_gamma   90.00
#
_symmetry.space_group_name_H-M   'P 1'
#
loop_
_entity.id
_entity.type
_entity.pdbx_description
1 polymer ?
#
loop_
_entity_poly.entity_id
_entity_poly.type
_entity_poly.pdbx_seq_one_letter_code
_entity_poly.pdbx_strand_id
1 'polypeptide(L)'
;RNLICEAVERDELKGLLAALAQTCRVFFQPAIEALWATVELGDWLRYTMPEDVWNAGLGSGMSRILSPRRDIVSQDWTRSVIYGPCIRDLTCPSSGGSALDVAQALGAILICPPPETCLVSLQSLTWHQNNLTAMRPFLGPKLTSLHIWSPCLEGNTDENMAFLSEISHRFSKTMRDIGLHFDTSDEEGPADLLSSAFALY
;
A
#
# COMPACT_ATOMS: atom_id res chain seq x y z
N ARG A 1 10.79 -17.79 -31.38
CA ARG A 1 10.65 -19.26 -31.48
C ARG A 1 10.43 -19.79 -30.08
N ASN A 2 9.28 -20.39 -29.81
CA ASN A 2 8.85 -20.76 -28.47
C ASN A 2 9.26 -22.22 -28.23
N LEU A 3 10.36 -22.45 -27.50
CA LEU A 3 10.93 -23.79 -27.25
C LEU A 3 9.91 -24.75 -26.61
N ILE A 4 8.89 -24.20 -25.95
CA ILE A 4 7.76 -24.95 -25.38
C ILE A 4 6.91 -25.60 -26.48
N CYS A 5 6.70 -24.93 -27.61
CA CYS A 5 5.90 -25.48 -28.71
C CYS A 5 6.61 -26.64 -29.42
N GLU A 6 7.93 -26.58 -29.58
CA GLU A 6 8.73 -27.66 -30.19
C GLU A 6 8.83 -28.90 -29.26
N ALA A 7 8.83 -28.69 -27.94
CA ALA A 7 8.85 -29.80 -26.97
C ALA A 7 7.53 -30.57 -26.86
N VAL A 8 6.39 -29.93 -27.17
CA VAL A 8 5.04 -30.53 -27.10
C VAL A 8 4.79 -31.57 -28.21
N GLU A 9 5.54 -31.54 -29.31
CA GLU A 9 5.40 -32.52 -30.40
C GLU A 9 5.88 -33.94 -30.03
N ARG A 10 6.68 -34.07 -28.96
CA ARG A 10 7.14 -35.39 -28.46
C ARG A 10 6.17 -35.91 -27.41
N ASP A 11 5.51 -37.04 -27.69
CA ASP A 11 4.48 -37.63 -26.81
C ASP A 11 4.98 -37.91 -25.38
N GLU A 12 6.25 -38.28 -25.20
CA GLU A 12 6.85 -38.57 -23.89
C GLU A 12 6.96 -37.33 -22.97
N LEU A 13 7.07 -36.13 -23.54
CA LEU A 13 7.21 -34.88 -22.79
C LEU A 13 5.86 -34.29 -22.35
N LYS A 14 4.75 -34.71 -22.96
CA LYS A 14 3.41 -34.18 -22.65
C LYS A 14 3.01 -34.46 -21.22
N GLY A 15 3.30 -35.66 -20.71
CA GLY A 15 3.01 -36.04 -19.32
C GLY A 15 3.80 -35.21 -18.30
N LEU A 16 5.09 -35.01 -18.55
CA LEU A 16 5.95 -34.20 -17.69
C LEU A 16 5.53 -32.72 -17.70
N LEU A 17 5.24 -32.16 -18.88
CA LEU A 17 4.77 -30.77 -19.01
C LEU A 17 3.41 -30.57 -18.33
N ALA A 18 2.50 -31.55 -18.43
CA ALA A 18 1.21 -31.50 -17.74
C ALA A 18 1.39 -31.53 -16.21
N ALA A 19 2.25 -32.43 -15.70
CA ALA A 19 2.57 -32.50 -14.27
C ALA A 19 3.23 -31.22 -13.76
N LEU A 20 4.16 -30.64 -14.54
CA LEU A 20 4.79 -29.36 -14.21
C LEU A 20 3.77 -28.22 -14.20
N ALA A 21 2.92 -28.12 -15.23
CA ALA A 21 1.89 -27.09 -15.31
C ALA A 21 0.89 -27.19 -14.14
N GLN A 22 0.50 -28.42 -13.75
CA GLN A 22 -0.33 -28.65 -12.57
C GLN A 22 0.37 -28.21 -11.29
N THR A 23 1.66 -28.55 -11.15
CA THR A 23 2.47 -28.13 -10.00
C THR A 23 2.55 -26.61 -9.92
N CYS A 24 2.95 -25.94 -11.01
CA CYS A 24 2.99 -24.48 -11.09
C CYS A 24 1.63 -23.85 -10.76
N ARG A 25 0.52 -24.43 -11.24
CA ARG A 25 -0.83 -23.95 -10.94
C ARG A 25 -1.18 -24.07 -9.45
N VAL A 26 -0.80 -25.15 -8.80
CA VAL A 26 -1.03 -25.36 -7.35
C VAL A 26 -0.19 -24.39 -6.52
N PHE A 27 1.05 -24.12 -6.93
CA PHE A 27 1.93 -23.19 -6.21
C PHE A 27 1.70 -21.71 -6.55
N PHE A 28 1.02 -21.41 -7.65
CA PHE A 28 0.83 -20.03 -8.10
C PHE A 28 0.12 -19.16 -7.06
N GLN A 29 -1.03 -19.62 -6.56
CA GLN A 29 -1.83 -18.87 -5.59
C GLN A 29 -1.10 -18.63 -4.25
N PRO A 30 -0.51 -19.64 -3.58
CA PRO A 30 0.22 -19.39 -2.34
C PRO A 30 1.48 -18.54 -2.56
N ALA A 31 2.14 -18.68 -3.72
CA ALA A 31 3.31 -17.87 -4.05
C ALA A 31 2.95 -16.40 -4.27
N ILE A 32 1.86 -16.11 -4.99
CA ILE A 32 1.40 -14.73 -5.22
C ILE A 32 0.91 -14.11 -3.91
N GLU A 33 0.20 -14.86 -3.08
CA GLU A 33 -0.22 -14.39 -1.75
C GLU A 33 0.99 -14.06 -0.86
N ALA A 34 2.01 -14.91 -0.85
CA ALA A 34 3.23 -14.66 -0.08
C ALA A 34 4.03 -13.47 -0.62
N LEU A 35 4.11 -13.31 -1.96
CA LEU A 35 4.83 -12.22 -2.60
C LEU A 35 4.21 -10.85 -2.28
N TRP A 36 2.87 -10.78 -2.25
CA TRP A 36 2.13 -9.53 -2.06
C TRP A 36 1.69 -9.29 -0.63
N ALA A 37 1.91 -10.24 0.28
CA ALA A 37 1.45 -10.14 1.67
C ALA A 37 1.90 -8.84 2.35
N THR A 38 3.14 -8.44 2.11
CA THR A 38 3.76 -7.23 2.65
C THR A 38 4.34 -6.42 1.50
N VAL A 39 3.86 -5.19 1.31
CA VAL A 39 4.28 -4.35 0.18
C VAL A 39 4.33 -2.87 0.56
N GLU A 40 5.25 -2.14 -0.05
CA GLU A 40 5.24 -0.68 0.01
C GLU A 40 4.24 -0.11 -1.00
N LEU A 41 3.56 0.99 -0.63
CA LEU A 41 2.56 1.64 -1.47
C LEU A 41 3.12 1.98 -2.86
N GLY A 42 4.35 2.48 -2.91
CA GLY A 42 5.01 2.83 -4.17
C GLY A 42 5.23 1.64 -5.09
N ASP A 43 5.69 0.52 -4.55
CA ASP A 43 5.88 -0.71 -5.32
C ASP A 43 4.55 -1.28 -5.80
N TRP A 44 3.53 -1.29 -4.95
CA TRP A 44 2.20 -1.72 -5.33
C TRP A 44 1.64 -0.90 -6.49
N LEU A 45 1.71 0.43 -6.42
CA LEU A 45 1.27 1.30 -7.51
C LEU A 45 2.06 1.06 -8.79
N ARG A 46 3.38 0.91 -8.68
CA ARG A 46 4.27 0.68 -9.83
C ARG A 46 3.94 -0.59 -10.59
N TYR A 47 3.71 -1.69 -9.87
CA TYR A 47 3.50 -3.00 -10.48
C TYR A 47 2.04 -3.25 -10.88
N THR A 48 1.07 -2.59 -10.23
CA THR A 48 -0.35 -2.80 -10.52
C THR A 48 -0.95 -1.76 -11.46
N MET A 49 -0.35 -0.57 -11.61
CA MET A 49 -0.84 0.41 -12.57
C MET A 49 -0.28 0.20 -13.98
N PRO A 50 -0.98 0.70 -15.00
CA PRO A 50 -0.42 0.84 -16.34
C PRO A 50 0.85 1.71 -16.36
N GLU A 51 1.81 1.35 -17.22
CA GLU A 51 3.11 2.04 -17.31
C GLU A 51 3.00 3.50 -17.76
N ASP A 52 1.89 3.88 -18.41
CA ASP A 52 1.64 5.23 -18.87
C ASP A 52 1.01 6.15 -17.80
N VAL A 53 0.60 5.60 -16.64
CA VAL A 53 0.09 6.38 -15.51
C VAL A 53 1.21 7.10 -14.78
N TRP A 54 2.39 6.48 -14.68
CA TRP A 54 3.49 7.00 -13.87
C TRP A 54 4.70 7.38 -14.72
N ASN A 55 5.28 8.54 -14.45
CA ASN A 55 6.65 8.82 -14.84
C ASN A 55 7.57 8.25 -13.77
N ALA A 56 8.39 7.26 -14.13
CA ALA A 56 9.46 6.76 -13.29
C ALA A 56 10.74 7.56 -13.56
N GLY A 57 11.06 8.50 -12.67
CA GLY A 57 12.31 9.25 -12.70
C GLY A 57 13.31 8.77 -11.66
N LEU A 58 14.56 9.17 -11.80
CA LEU A 58 15.52 9.17 -10.69
C LEU A 58 15.53 10.57 -10.09
N GLY A 59 15.19 10.67 -8.81
CA GLY A 59 15.32 11.86 -7.99
C GLY A 59 16.75 12.08 -7.51
N SER A 60 16.91 13.13 -6.70
CA SER A 60 18.14 13.37 -5.96
C SER A 60 18.44 12.16 -5.05
N GLY A 61 19.68 11.67 -5.06
CA GLY A 61 20.10 10.56 -4.18
C GLY A 61 19.70 9.16 -4.65
N MET A 62 19.48 8.92 -5.95
CA MET A 62 19.08 7.62 -6.52
C MET A 62 17.70 7.09 -6.07
N SER A 63 16.96 7.89 -5.28
CA SER A 63 15.55 7.65 -5.02
C SER A 63 14.80 7.65 -6.35
N ARG A 64 13.94 6.66 -6.62
CA ARG A 64 13.03 6.74 -7.77
C ARG A 64 11.96 7.80 -7.45
N ILE A 65 11.26 8.29 -8.46
CA ILE A 65 10.12 9.20 -8.24
C ILE A 65 9.03 8.66 -9.13
N LEU A 66 7.86 8.37 -8.55
CA LEU A 66 6.63 8.20 -9.33
C LEU A 66 5.87 9.52 -9.27
N SER A 67 5.75 10.17 -10.41
CA SER A 67 4.83 11.30 -10.58
C SER A 67 3.73 10.90 -11.56
N PRO A 68 2.47 11.33 -11.35
CA PRO A 68 1.40 11.09 -12.31
C PRO A 68 1.78 11.67 -13.68
N ARG A 69 1.74 10.86 -14.73
CA ARG A 69 1.94 11.28 -16.13
C ARG A 69 0.64 11.71 -16.80
N ARG A 70 -0.47 11.12 -16.36
CA ARG A 70 -1.84 11.45 -16.74
C ARG A 70 -2.77 11.22 -15.55
N ASP A 71 -4.00 11.69 -15.66
CA ASP A 71 -5.04 11.42 -14.67
C ASP A 71 -5.31 9.90 -14.58
N ILE A 72 -5.50 9.44 -13.34
CA ILE A 72 -5.91 8.07 -13.04
C ILE A 72 -7.39 7.93 -13.35
N VAL A 73 -7.75 6.88 -14.08
CA VAL A 73 -9.14 6.52 -14.36
C VAL A 73 -9.49 5.19 -13.71
N SER A 74 -10.78 4.92 -13.51
CA SER A 74 -11.23 3.70 -12.80
C SER A 74 -10.72 2.40 -13.44
N GLN A 75 -10.47 2.38 -14.75
CA GLN A 75 -9.95 1.20 -15.47
C GLN A 75 -8.48 0.89 -15.13
N ASP A 76 -7.71 1.86 -14.66
CA ASP A 76 -6.30 1.66 -14.32
C ASP A 76 -6.14 0.71 -13.12
N TRP A 77 -7.14 0.65 -12.24
CA TRP A 77 -7.16 -0.22 -11.06
C TRP A 77 -7.38 -1.71 -11.36
N THR A 78 -7.50 -2.10 -12.64
CA THR A 78 -7.84 -3.48 -13.02
C THR A 78 -6.88 -4.52 -12.42
N ARG A 79 -5.56 -4.28 -12.44
CA ARG A 79 -4.61 -5.24 -11.84
C ARG A 79 -4.59 -5.11 -10.32
N SER A 80 -4.82 -3.92 -9.78
CA SER A 80 -4.88 -3.72 -8.33
C SER A 80 -6.03 -4.52 -7.71
N VAL A 81 -7.17 -4.65 -8.39
CA VAL A 81 -8.28 -5.51 -7.94
C VAL A 81 -7.89 -7.00 -7.90
N ILE A 82 -6.96 -7.44 -8.75
CA ILE A 82 -6.48 -8.83 -8.80
C ILE A 82 -5.50 -9.11 -7.64
N TYR A 83 -4.51 -8.24 -7.45
CA TYR A 83 -3.44 -8.47 -6.48
C TYR A 83 -3.73 -7.91 -5.09
N GLY A 84 -4.55 -6.88 -5.00
CA GLY A 84 -4.82 -6.20 -3.76
C GLY A 84 -5.45 -7.06 -2.65
N PRO A 85 -6.32 -8.05 -2.95
CA PRO A 85 -6.78 -9.02 -1.94
C PRO A 85 -5.68 -9.88 -1.32
N CYS A 86 -4.47 -9.90 -1.89
CA CYS A 86 -3.31 -10.59 -1.32
C CYS A 86 -2.56 -9.73 -0.29
N ILE A 87 -2.76 -8.40 -0.32
CA ILE A 87 -2.03 -7.45 0.54
C ILE A 87 -2.62 -7.49 1.94
N ARG A 88 -1.77 -7.81 2.93
CA ARG A 88 -2.12 -7.87 4.35
C ARG A 88 -1.44 -6.77 5.15
N ASP A 89 -0.27 -6.33 4.70
CA ASP A 89 0.54 -5.29 5.30
C ASP A 89 0.98 -4.29 4.22
N LEU A 90 0.62 -3.03 4.42
CA LEU A 90 0.92 -1.95 3.48
C LEU A 90 1.68 -0.85 4.21
N THR A 91 2.85 -0.50 3.68
CA THR A 91 3.66 0.59 4.21
C THR A 91 3.68 1.76 3.24
N CYS A 92 3.31 2.94 3.72
CA CYS A 92 3.43 4.20 3.00
C CYS A 92 4.64 4.96 3.56
N PRO A 93 5.83 4.86 2.93
CA PRO A 93 7.08 5.40 3.47
C PRO A 93 7.09 6.93 3.46
N SER A 94 7.99 7.55 4.24
CA SER A 94 8.12 9.00 4.27
C SER A 94 8.73 9.52 2.97
N SER A 95 8.41 10.77 2.62
CA SER A 95 8.96 11.45 1.43
C SER A 95 10.49 11.63 1.48
N GLY A 96 11.11 11.50 2.66
CA GLY A 96 12.55 11.72 2.85
C GLY A 96 13.43 10.48 2.61
N GLY A 97 12.90 9.26 2.73
CA GLY A 97 13.70 8.03 2.67
C GLY A 97 13.38 7.10 1.50
N SER A 98 12.24 7.30 0.83
CA SER A 98 11.73 6.37 -0.17
C SER A 98 11.94 6.85 -1.60
N ALA A 99 12.07 5.86 -2.49
CA ALA A 99 12.12 5.93 -3.94
C ALA A 99 10.81 6.42 -4.59
N LEU A 100 10.06 7.31 -3.95
CA LEU A 100 8.78 7.81 -4.47
C LEU A 100 8.42 9.16 -3.86
N ASP A 101 8.06 10.14 -4.71
CA ASP A 101 7.26 11.29 -4.27
C ASP A 101 5.80 10.83 -4.08
N VAL A 102 5.59 10.07 -2.99
CA VAL A 102 4.29 9.48 -2.63
C VAL A 102 3.22 10.56 -2.51
N ALA A 103 3.57 11.80 -2.15
CA ALA A 103 2.61 12.88 -1.96
C ALA A 103 1.83 13.22 -3.24
N GLN A 104 2.52 13.32 -4.38
CA GLN A 104 1.85 13.57 -5.67
C GLN A 104 0.97 12.39 -6.10
N ALA A 105 1.48 11.17 -5.92
CA ALA A 105 0.72 9.96 -6.22
C ALA A 105 -0.55 9.86 -5.36
N LEU A 106 -0.44 10.17 -4.06
CA LEU A 106 -1.58 10.21 -3.14
C LEU A 106 -2.63 11.24 -3.56
N GLY A 107 -2.21 12.41 -4.03
CA GLY A 107 -3.12 13.41 -4.59
C GLY A 107 -3.94 12.85 -5.75
N ALA A 108 -3.28 12.18 -6.71
CA ALA A 108 -3.96 11.55 -7.84
C ALA A 108 -4.90 10.40 -7.40
N ILE A 109 -4.48 9.60 -6.40
CA ILE A 109 -5.30 8.53 -5.83
C ILE A 109 -6.54 9.08 -5.13
N LEU A 110 -6.46 10.22 -4.45
CA LEU A 110 -7.63 10.82 -3.81
C LEU A 110 -8.66 11.31 -4.84
N ILE A 111 -8.22 11.71 -6.03
CA ILE A 111 -9.10 12.10 -7.14
C ILE A 111 -9.79 10.86 -7.73
N CYS A 112 -9.08 9.75 -7.90
CA CYS A 112 -9.62 8.49 -8.40
C CYS A 112 -9.24 7.32 -7.47
N PRO A 113 -9.97 7.12 -6.35
CA PRO A 113 -9.60 6.13 -5.35
C PRO A 113 -9.70 4.70 -5.87
N PRO A 114 -8.89 3.78 -5.33
CA PRO A 114 -9.04 2.35 -5.61
C PRO A 114 -10.47 1.90 -5.26
N PRO A 115 -11.02 0.93 -6.00
CA PRO A 115 -12.27 0.29 -5.62
C PRO A 115 -12.19 -0.26 -4.19
N GLU A 116 -13.30 -0.25 -3.44
CA GLU A 116 -13.35 -0.79 -2.07
C GLU A 116 -12.93 -2.28 -1.99
N THR A 117 -13.06 -3.00 -3.11
CA THR A 117 -12.65 -4.40 -3.25
C THR A 117 -11.14 -4.59 -3.33
N CYS A 118 -10.37 -3.52 -3.48
CA CYS A 118 -8.94 -3.61 -3.77
C CYS A 118 -8.13 -4.09 -2.57
N LEU A 119 -8.43 -3.64 -1.35
CA LEU A 119 -7.62 -3.95 -0.15
C LEU A 119 -8.44 -4.64 0.95
N VAL A 120 -9.32 -5.56 0.53
CA VAL A 120 -10.25 -6.29 1.43
C VAL A 120 -9.56 -7.17 2.48
N SER A 121 -8.28 -7.48 2.28
CA SER A 121 -7.48 -8.33 3.17
C SER A 121 -6.46 -7.56 4.00
N LEU A 122 -6.40 -6.23 3.87
CA LEU A 122 -5.45 -5.41 4.60
C LEU A 122 -5.71 -5.47 6.10
N GLN A 123 -4.68 -5.80 6.86
CA GLN A 123 -4.69 -6.02 8.30
C GLN A 123 -3.78 -5.06 9.05
N SER A 124 -2.67 -4.66 8.42
CA SER A 124 -1.67 -3.74 8.94
C SER A 124 -1.47 -2.59 7.95
N LEU A 125 -1.46 -1.36 8.47
CA LEU A 125 -1.18 -0.17 7.70
C LEU A 125 -0.16 0.68 8.45
N THR A 126 1.00 0.89 7.84
CA THR A 126 2.03 1.78 8.37
C THR A 126 2.07 3.04 7.50
N TRP A 127 1.91 4.20 8.12
CA TRP A 127 1.74 5.48 7.43
C TRP A 127 2.75 6.51 7.90
N HIS A 128 3.69 6.89 7.03
CA HIS A 128 4.74 7.87 7.33
C HIS A 128 4.54 9.23 6.64
N GLN A 129 3.30 9.54 6.23
CA GLN A 129 2.97 10.78 5.52
C GLN A 129 2.21 11.74 6.43
N ASN A 130 2.48 13.03 6.29
CA ASN A 130 1.85 14.08 7.10
C ASN A 130 0.35 14.25 6.80
N ASN A 131 -0.07 13.92 5.57
CA ASN A 131 -1.47 13.97 5.20
C ASN A 131 -2.17 12.67 5.63
N LEU A 132 -2.81 12.67 6.80
CA LEU A 132 -3.54 11.51 7.29
C LEU A 132 -4.80 11.22 6.48
N THR A 133 -5.47 12.25 5.97
CA THR A 133 -6.70 12.06 5.18
C THR A 133 -6.46 11.27 3.89
N ALA A 134 -5.24 11.35 3.34
CA ALA A 134 -4.81 10.56 2.19
C ALA A 134 -4.79 9.04 2.45
N MET A 135 -4.84 8.62 3.71
CA MET A 135 -4.92 7.23 4.10
C MET A 135 -6.32 6.62 3.88
N ARG A 136 -7.37 7.45 3.80
CA ARG A 136 -8.78 7.00 3.80
C ARG A 136 -9.09 5.89 2.79
N PRO A 137 -8.60 5.89 1.54
CA PRO A 137 -8.86 4.82 0.58
C PRO A 137 -8.29 3.45 0.98
N PHE A 138 -7.31 3.43 1.89
CA PHE A 138 -6.63 2.22 2.34
C PHE A 138 -7.25 1.63 3.62
N LEU A 139 -8.24 2.31 4.22
CA LEU A 139 -8.90 1.88 5.45
C LEU A 139 -9.94 0.78 5.18
N GLY A 140 -9.45 -0.45 4.99
CA GLY A 140 -10.24 -1.64 4.73
C GLY A 140 -10.96 -2.21 5.97
N PRO A 141 -12.00 -3.04 5.78
CA PRO A 141 -12.83 -3.56 6.88
C PRO A 141 -12.11 -4.55 7.80
N LYS A 142 -10.96 -5.08 7.39
CA LYS A 142 -10.16 -6.05 8.16
C LYS A 142 -8.95 -5.42 8.85
N LEU A 143 -8.84 -4.09 8.85
CA LEU A 143 -7.72 -3.40 9.46
C LEU A 143 -7.71 -3.66 10.99
N THR A 144 -6.58 -4.19 11.47
CA THR A 144 -6.37 -4.57 12.86
C THR A 144 -5.17 -3.87 13.50
N SER A 145 -4.23 -3.39 12.70
CA SER A 145 -3.05 -2.64 13.13
C SER A 145 -2.91 -1.38 12.30
N LEU A 146 -2.69 -0.26 12.97
CA LEU A 146 -2.47 1.04 12.35
C LEU A 146 -1.30 1.74 13.05
N HIS A 147 -0.21 1.97 12.32
CA HIS A 147 0.94 2.70 12.80
C HIS A 147 1.11 3.99 12.02
N ILE A 148 1.03 5.12 12.71
CA ILE A 148 1.23 6.44 12.11
C ILE A 148 2.55 6.99 12.63
N TRP A 149 3.45 7.28 11.70
CA TRP A 149 4.73 7.93 11.95
C TRP A 149 4.62 9.35 11.44
N SER A 150 4.48 10.31 12.35
CA SER A 150 4.36 11.72 11.99
C SER A 150 5.56 12.48 12.54
N PRO A 151 6.43 13.03 11.67
CA PRO A 151 7.55 13.85 12.14
C PRO A 151 7.08 15.19 12.71
N CYS A 152 5.92 15.71 12.30
CA CYS A 152 5.33 16.95 12.83
C CYS A 152 3.87 17.05 12.36
N LEU A 153 2.90 17.15 13.28
CA LEU A 153 1.52 17.56 12.97
C LEU A 153 1.42 19.09 12.71
N GLU A 154 2.51 19.71 12.26
CA GLU A 154 2.59 21.13 11.97
C GLU A 154 1.86 21.43 10.67
N GLY A 155 0.57 21.68 10.80
CA GLY A 155 -0.33 21.98 9.68
C GLY A 155 -1.54 21.07 9.70
N ASN A 156 -2.72 21.69 9.77
CA ASN A 156 -4.02 21.03 9.69
C ASN A 156 -4.34 20.07 10.86
N THR A 157 -3.96 20.48 12.08
CA THR A 157 -4.23 19.74 13.32
C THR A 157 -5.70 19.38 13.47
N ASP A 158 -6.61 20.29 13.14
CA ASP A 158 -8.04 20.09 13.34
C ASP A 158 -8.60 19.00 12.41
N GLU A 159 -8.25 19.00 11.12
CA GLU A 159 -8.68 17.95 10.19
C GLU A 159 -8.04 16.59 10.53
N ASN A 160 -6.75 16.59 10.91
CA ASN A 160 -6.06 15.38 11.34
C ASN A 160 -6.69 14.79 12.60
N MET A 161 -7.02 15.61 13.59
CA MET A 161 -7.68 15.16 14.83
C MET A 161 -9.11 14.68 14.57
N ALA A 162 -9.87 15.37 13.71
CA ALA A 162 -11.20 14.93 13.30
C ALA A 162 -11.14 13.56 12.60
N PHE A 163 -10.15 13.36 11.73
CA PHE A 163 -9.93 12.10 11.04
C PHE A 163 -9.48 10.97 11.96
N LEU A 164 -8.58 11.24 12.93
CA LEU A 164 -8.21 10.26 13.95
C LEU A 164 -9.40 9.84 14.81
N SER A 165 -10.28 10.80 15.15
CA SER A 165 -11.54 10.50 15.84
C SER A 165 -12.46 9.60 15.01
N GLU A 166 -12.59 9.87 13.70
CA GLU A 166 -13.33 9.03 12.76
C GLU A 166 -12.78 7.61 12.70
N ILE A 167 -11.46 7.45 12.56
CA ILE A 167 -10.78 6.14 12.56
C ILE A 167 -11.08 5.40 13.85
N SER A 168 -10.90 6.06 14.98
CA SER A 168 -11.09 5.43 16.29
C SER A 168 -12.54 4.97 16.48
N HIS A 169 -13.51 5.77 16.04
CA HIS A 169 -14.92 5.38 16.04
C HIS A 169 -15.17 4.18 15.12
N ARG A 170 -14.72 4.27 13.86
CA ARG A 170 -14.97 3.28 12.80
C ARG A 170 -14.37 1.91 13.12
N PHE A 171 -13.18 1.88 13.71
CA PHE A 171 -12.42 0.65 13.95
C PHE A 171 -12.39 0.22 15.42
N SER A 172 -13.17 0.86 16.29
CA SER A 172 -13.30 0.53 17.72
C SER A 172 -13.51 -0.96 18.04
N LYS A 173 -14.09 -1.74 17.12
CA LYS A 173 -14.36 -3.17 17.30
C LYS A 173 -13.29 -4.10 16.70
N THR A 174 -12.53 -3.63 15.72
CA THR A 174 -11.61 -4.47 14.94
C THR A 174 -10.14 -4.15 15.21
N MET A 175 -9.84 -2.91 15.60
CA MET A 175 -8.48 -2.46 15.84
C MET A 175 -7.93 -3.11 17.12
N ARG A 176 -6.75 -3.70 17.00
CA ARG A 176 -6.03 -4.37 18.09
C ARG A 176 -4.76 -3.62 18.48
N ASP A 177 -4.18 -2.92 17.52
CA ASP A 177 -2.92 -2.22 17.69
C ASP A 177 -2.99 -0.85 17.01
N ILE A 178 -2.69 0.21 17.78
CA ILE A 178 -2.60 1.58 17.27
C ILE A 178 -1.30 2.15 17.83
N GLY A 179 -0.36 2.46 16.95
CA GLY A 179 0.89 3.13 17.31
C GLY A 179 0.94 4.53 16.72
N LEU A 180 1.20 5.53 17.57
CA LEU A 180 1.60 6.85 17.12
C LEU A 180 3.08 7.03 17.45
N HIS A 181 3.87 7.22 16.40
CA HIS A 181 5.31 7.35 16.50
C HIS A 181 5.73 8.75 16.09
N PHE A 182 6.53 9.39 16.93
CA PHE A 182 7.11 10.70 16.70
C PHE A 182 8.60 10.52 16.45
N ASP A 183 9.10 11.14 15.39
CA ASP A 183 10.53 11.14 15.14
C ASP A 183 11.17 12.10 16.14
N THR A 184 11.82 11.56 17.18
CA THR A 184 12.47 12.35 18.23
C THR A 184 13.86 12.84 17.81
N SER A 185 14.12 12.96 16.50
CA SER A 185 15.43 13.41 16.00
C SER A 185 15.72 14.87 16.35
N ASP A 186 14.71 15.64 16.77
CA ASP A 186 14.86 16.96 17.39
C ASP A 186 14.56 16.88 18.90
N GLU A 187 15.58 17.04 19.74
CA GLU A 187 15.58 16.75 21.19
C GLU A 187 14.67 17.64 22.10
N GLU A 188 13.77 18.49 21.60
CA GLU A 188 12.99 19.42 22.46
C GLU A 188 11.46 19.50 22.14
N GLY A 189 10.67 18.57 22.73
CA GLY A 189 9.20 18.66 22.92
C GLY A 189 8.31 18.16 21.74
N PRO A 190 6.97 17.88 21.89
CA PRO A 190 6.02 17.99 23.01
C PRO A 190 5.26 16.66 23.30
N ALA A 191 5.64 15.92 24.34
CA ALA A 191 5.02 14.61 24.66
C ALA A 191 3.60 14.69 25.29
N ASP A 192 3.17 15.86 25.77
CA ASP A 192 2.02 15.96 26.69
C ASP A 192 0.63 16.02 26.02
N LEU A 193 0.51 16.39 24.74
CA LEU A 193 -0.79 16.65 24.11
C LEU A 193 -1.57 15.38 23.67
N LEU A 194 -0.89 14.23 23.54
CA LEU A 194 -1.47 13.03 22.94
C LEU A 194 -1.88 11.95 23.95
N SER A 195 -1.30 11.96 25.15
CA SER A 195 -1.80 11.14 26.26
C SER A 195 -3.27 11.44 26.58
N SER A 196 -3.73 12.67 26.32
CA SER A 196 -5.11 13.10 26.57
C SER A 196 -6.11 12.55 25.55
N ALA A 197 -5.70 12.36 24.29
CA ALA A 197 -6.60 11.91 23.21
C ALA A 197 -6.94 10.41 23.30
N PHE A 198 -6.04 9.60 23.88
CA PHE A 198 -6.22 8.15 23.99
C PHE A 198 -6.57 7.65 25.39
N ALA A 199 -6.46 8.48 26.45
CA ALA A 199 -6.93 8.12 27.79
C ALA A 199 -8.47 7.94 27.90
N LEU A 200 -9.21 8.11 26.80
CA LEU A 200 -10.66 7.89 26.69
C LEU A 200 -11.03 6.54 26.03
N TYR A 201 -10.04 5.67 25.79
CA TYR A 201 -10.20 4.29 25.33
C TYR A 201 -9.63 3.31 26.37
#